data_AF-A0A820DFP5-F1
#
_entry.id   AF-A0A820DFP5-F1
#
_cell.length_a   1.000
_cell.length_b   1.000
_cell.length_c   1.000
_cell.angle_alpha   90.00
_cell.angle_beta   90.00
_cell.angle_gamma   90.00
#
_symmetry.space_group_name_H-M   'P 1'
#
loop_
_entity.id
_entity.type
_entity.pdbx_description
1 polymer ?
#
loop_
_entity_poly.entity_id
_entity_poly.type
_entity_poly.pdbx_seq_one_letter_code
_entity_poly.pdbx_strand_id
1 'polypeptide(L)'
;SRQIAASFSAAEAFFNLFDRKPAIDNTSTEGQELVDFRGEIKFDRVKFFYPTRPASIILNKFQLNIKPSQRVALVGMFELDVLF
;
A
#
# COMPACT_ATOMS: atom_id res chain seq x y z
N SER A 1 15.80 25.96 -29.98
CA SER A 1 16.09 26.06 -28.54
C SER A 1 15.00 25.42 -27.67
N ARG A 2 13.70 25.76 -27.81
CA ARG A 2 12.61 25.20 -26.96
C ARG A 2 12.40 23.68 -27.05
N GLN A 3 12.50 23.08 -28.24
CA GLN A 3 12.30 21.62 -28.39
C GLN A 3 13.41 20.81 -27.70
N ILE A 4 14.67 21.24 -27.83
CA ILE A 4 15.81 20.59 -27.16
C ILE A 4 15.63 20.66 -25.64
N ALA A 5 15.24 21.82 -25.10
CA ALA A 5 14.99 21.97 -23.67
C ALA A 5 13.85 21.06 -23.16
N ALA A 6 12.75 20.93 -23.92
CA ALA A 6 11.64 20.04 -23.58
C ALA A 6 12.07 18.56 -23.61
N SER A 7 12.89 18.15 -24.59
CA SER A 7 13.44 16.79 -24.66
C SER A 7 14.34 16.45 -23.46
N PHE A 8 15.20 17.37 -23.02
CA PHE A 8 16.03 17.16 -21.83
C PHE A 8 15.19 17.03 -20.55
N SER A 9 14.18 17.88 -20.36
CA SER A 9 13.28 17.81 -19.20
C SER A 9 12.48 16.50 -19.17
N ALA A 10 12.00 16.03 -20.32
CA ALA A 10 11.32 14.73 -20.41
C ALA A 10 12.25 13.55 -20.10
N ALA A 11 13.50 13.60 -20.59
CA ALA A 11 14.50 12.58 -20.29
C ALA A 11 14.84 12.55 -18.80
N GLU A 12 14.98 13.71 -18.16
CA GLU A 12 15.20 13.82 -16.71
C GLU A 12 14.05 13.19 -15.90
N ALA A 13 12.80 13.50 -16.25
CA ALA A 13 11.64 12.90 -15.61
C ALA A 13 11.57 11.37 -15.79
N PHE A 14 11.95 10.87 -16.97
CA PHE A 14 12.05 9.44 -17.24
C PHE A 14 13.11 8.76 -16.37
N PHE A 15 14.33 9.29 -16.33
CA PHE A 15 15.40 8.72 -15.51
C PHE A 15 15.06 8.78 -14.02
N ASN A 16 14.46 9.87 -13.54
CA ASN A 16 13.98 9.97 -12.17
C ASN A 16 12.93 8.90 -11.82
N LEU A 17 12.05 8.55 -12.76
CA LEU A 17 11.08 7.47 -12.57
C LEU A 17 11.74 6.09 -12.61
N PHE A 18 12.70 5.90 -13.52
CA PHE A 18 13.39 4.63 -13.72
C PHE A 18 14.31 4.28 -12.54
N ASP A 19 15.04 5.26 -12.02
CA ASP A 19 15.98 5.07 -10.91
C ASP A 19 15.29 5.00 -9.53
N ARG A 20 13.97 5.26 -9.49
CA ARG A 20 13.20 5.19 -8.25
C ARG A 20 13.17 3.76 -7.72
N LYS A 21 13.68 3.56 -6.52
CA LYS A 21 13.53 2.31 -5.77
C LYS A 21 12.22 2.30 -4.98
N PRO A 22 11.28 1.38 -5.22
CA PRO A 22 10.06 1.29 -4.44
C PRO A 22 10.37 0.77 -3.03
N ALA A 23 9.64 1.24 -2.02
CA ALA A 23 9.79 0.76 -0.64
C ALA A 23 9.35 -0.70 -0.47
N ILE A 24 8.45 -1.17 -1.35
CA ILE A 24 8.00 -2.55 -1.44
C ILE A 24 8.39 -3.04 -2.83
N ASP A 25 9.39 -3.92 -2.90
CA ASP A 25 9.87 -4.51 -4.14
C ASP A 25 9.15 -5.84 -4.37
N ASN A 26 8.28 -5.88 -5.38
CA ASN A 26 7.54 -7.09 -5.77
C ASN A 26 8.33 -8.00 -6.72
N THR A 27 9.54 -7.61 -7.12
CA THR A 27 10.43 -8.40 -7.99
C THR A 27 11.53 -9.10 -7.22
N SER A 28 11.73 -8.74 -5.95
CA SER A 28 12.70 -9.38 -5.07
C SER A 28 12.34 -10.84 -4.82
N THR A 29 13.35 -11.71 -4.84
CA THR A 29 13.24 -13.11 -4.41
C THR A 29 13.56 -13.29 -2.92
N GLU A 30 13.87 -12.19 -2.22
CA GLU A 30 14.10 -12.19 -0.79
C GLU A 30 12.78 -12.30 -0.03
N GLY A 31 12.79 -13.03 1.08
CA GLY A 31 11.61 -13.21 1.91
C GLY A 31 11.58 -14.58 2.57
N GLN A 32 10.61 -14.78 3.46
CA GLN A 32 10.38 -16.07 4.09
C GLN A 32 9.28 -16.81 3.33
N GLU A 33 9.61 -18.00 2.83
CA GLU A 33 8.60 -18.94 2.35
C GLU A 33 7.96 -19.67 3.54
N LEU A 34 6.62 -19.71 3.57
CA LEU A 34 5.86 -20.32 4.66
C LEU A 34 5.61 -21.81 4.36
N VAL A 35 6.40 -22.69 4.97
CA VAL A 35 6.36 -24.15 4.72
C VAL A 35 5.09 -24.83 5.30
N ASP A 36 4.61 -24.41 6.47
CA ASP A 36 3.40 -24.94 7.13
C ASP A 36 2.35 -23.83 7.29
N PHE A 37 1.88 -23.28 6.15
CA PHE A 37 0.90 -22.21 6.17
C PHE A 37 -0.50 -22.72 6.57
N ARG A 38 -0.91 -22.43 7.82
CA ARG A 38 -2.22 -22.83 8.36
C ARG A 38 -3.35 -21.85 8.02
N GLY A 39 -3.04 -20.64 7.55
CA GLY A 39 -4.05 -19.64 7.20
C GLY A 39 -4.68 -18.89 8.38
N GLU A 40 -4.02 -18.82 9.54
CA GLU A 40 -4.42 -17.88 10.59
C GLU A 40 -4.01 -16.46 10.19
N ILE A 41 -4.94 -15.51 10.27
CA ILE A 41 -4.71 -14.11 9.89
C ILE A 41 -4.99 -13.22 11.10
N LYS A 42 -3.99 -12.41 11.49
CA LYS A 42 -4.09 -11.49 12.62
C LYS A 42 -3.74 -10.07 12.21
N PHE A 43 -4.63 -9.14 12.52
CA PHE A 43 -4.37 -7.71 12.54
C PHE A 43 -4.17 -7.28 14.00
N ASP A 44 -3.02 -6.67 14.32
CA ASP A 44 -2.73 -6.17 15.67
C ASP A 44 -2.52 -4.66 15.70
N ARG A 45 -3.54 -3.95 16.22
CA ARG A 45 -3.56 -2.49 16.40
C ARG A 45 -3.11 -1.73 15.16
N VAL A 46 -3.54 -2.20 13.99
CA VAL A 46 -3.14 -1.63 12.71
C VAL A 46 -3.64 -0.20 12.61
N LYS A 47 -2.72 0.72 12.28
CA LYS A 47 -3.02 2.10 11.93
C LYS A 47 -2.69 2.30 10.46
N PHE A 48 -3.65 2.82 9.69
CA PHE A 48 -3.49 3.01 8.25
C PHE A 48 -4.13 4.32 7.80
N PHE A 49 -3.44 4.98 6.87
CA PHE A 49 -3.93 6.13 6.11
C PHE A 49 -3.40 6.00 4.69
N TYR A 50 -4.12 6.55 3.72
CA TYR A 50 -3.61 6.62 2.35
C TYR A 50 -2.51 7.69 2.27
N PRO A 51 -1.33 7.43 1.66
CA PRO A 51 -0.24 8.41 1.60
C PRO A 51 -0.63 9.75 0.94
N THR A 52 -1.60 9.72 0.02
CA THR A 52 -2.16 10.92 -0.62
C THR A 52 -3.06 11.75 0.29
N ARG A 53 -3.54 11.19 1.40
CA ARG A 53 -4.43 11.82 2.39
C ARG A 53 -3.95 11.52 3.82
N PRO A 54 -2.79 12.05 4.26
CA PRO A 54 -2.17 11.68 5.53
C PRO A 54 -2.96 12.12 6.77
N ALA A 55 -3.82 13.13 6.65
CA ALA A 55 -4.69 13.59 7.74
C ALA A 55 -5.84 12.61 8.03
N SER A 56 -6.27 11.84 7.02
CA SER A 56 -7.43 10.94 7.12
C SER A 56 -6.99 9.55 7.57
N ILE A 57 -7.14 9.26 8.86
CA ILE A 57 -6.86 7.93 9.40
C ILE A 57 -8.03 6.99 9.06
N ILE A 58 -7.77 5.98 8.24
CA ILE A 58 -8.80 5.01 7.78
C ILE A 58 -8.93 3.84 8.75
N LEU A 59 -7.81 3.29 9.23
CA LEU A 59 -7.81 2.30 10.31
C LEU A 59 -7.09 2.92 11.51
N ASN A 60 -7.75 2.91 12.67
CA ASN A 60 -7.17 3.37 13.92
C ASN A 60 -7.22 2.26 14.96
N LYS A 61 -6.05 1.68 15.27
CA LYS A 61 -5.90 0.55 16.22
C LYS A 61 -6.78 -0.65 15.83
N PHE A 62 -6.94 -0.92 14.54
CA PHE A 62 -7.75 -2.04 14.06
C PHE A 62 -7.17 -3.38 14.53
N GLN A 63 -8.01 -4.23 15.11
CA GLN A 63 -7.65 -5.55 15.63
C GLN A 63 -8.66 -6.59 15.13
N LEU A 64 -8.14 -7.69 14.59
CA LEU A 64 -8.95 -8.81 14.10
C LEU A 64 -8.12 -10.08 14.16
N ASN A 65 -8.73 -11.18 14.57
CA ASN A 65 -8.14 -12.52 14.45
C ASN A 65 -9.10 -13.43 13.67
N ILE A 66 -8.59 -14.04 12.61
CA ILE A 66 -9.31 -14.96 11.74
C ILE A 66 -8.61 -16.32 11.82
N LYS A 67 -9.33 -17.32 12.33
CA LYS A 67 -8.81 -18.67 12.47
C LYS A 67 -8.75 -19.39 11.12
N PRO A 68 -7.91 -20.44 10.99
CA PRO A 68 -7.93 -21.33 9.83
C PRO A 68 -9.35 -21.77 9.47
N SER A 69 -9.67 -21.72 8.17
CA SER A 69 -10.98 -22.09 7.61
C SER A 69 -12.18 -21.25 8.07
N GLN A 70 -11.98 -20.20 8.85
CA GLN A 70 -13.04 -19.28 9.26
C GLN A 70 -13.38 -18.33 8.11
N ARG A 71 -14.69 -18.09 7.91
CA ARG A 71 -15.19 -17.05 7.00
C ARG A 71 -15.64 -15.85 7.81
N VAL A 72 -15.22 -14.66 7.42
CA VAL A 72 -15.59 -13.40 8.04
C VAL A 72 -16.07 -12.45 6.94
N ALA A 73 -17.16 -11.73 7.21
CA ALA A 73 -17.62 -10.63 6.36
C ALA A 73 -17.26 -9.31 7.02
N LEU A 74 -16.62 -8.42 6.28
CA LEU A 74 -16.39 -7.04 6.71
C LEU A 74 -17.55 -6.20 6.19
N VAL A 75 -18.27 -5.57 7.11
CA VAL A 75 -19.37 -4.64 6.81
C VAL A 75 -19.02 -3.27 7.36
N GLY A 76 -19.49 -2.24 6.70
CA GLY A 76 -19.26 -0.86 7.09
C GLY A 76 -20.22 0.06 6.38
N MET A 77 -20.34 1.27 6.91
CA MET A 77 -21.06 2.35 6.27
C MET A 77 -20.06 3.26 5.56
N PHE A 78 -20.47 3.81 4.43
CA PHE A 78 -19.76 4.92 3.82
C PHE A 78 -20.23 6.21 4.50
N GLU A 79 -19.32 6.89 5.17
CA GLU A 79 -19.56 8.24 5.68
C GLU A 79 -19.02 9.24 4.63
N LEU A 80 -19.87 10.15 4.16
CA LEU A 80 -19.56 11.08 3.07
C LEU A 80 -18.46 12.09 3.44
N ASP A 81 -18.20 12.27 4.72
CA ASP A 81 -17.25 13.25 5.26
C ASP A 81 -15.78 12.87 5.00
N VAL A 82 -15.51 11.66 4.50
CA VAL A 82 -14.14 11.19 4.20
C VAL A 82 -13.73 11.51 2.75
N LEU A 83 -14.64 12.03 1.92
CA LEU A 83 -14.38 12.28 0.50
C LEU A 83 -13.83 13.68 0.19
N PHE A 84 -14.02 14.67 1.07
CA PHE A 84 -13.61 16.06 0.86
C PHE A 84 -12.44 16.49 1.73
#